data_AF-A0A0G1KBI9-F1
#
_entry.id   AF-A0A0G1KBI9-F1
#
_cell.length_a   1.000
_cell.length_b   1.000
_cell.length_c   1.000
_cell.angle_alpha   90.00
_cell.angle_beta   90.00
_cell.angle_gamma   90.00
#
_symmetry.space_group_name_H-M   'P 1'
#
loop_
_entity.id
_entity.type
_entity.pdbx_description
1 polymer ?
#
loop_
_entity_poly.entity_id
_entity_poly.type
_entity_poly.pdbx_seq_one_letter_code
_entity_poly.pdbx_strand_id
1 'polypeptide(L)'
;MNFVTTNIRLPEEEYLRLKSEAARERKSFAAVVREKLGTKDTPPKTQLTKILLNLVERAEKEKWGGPTDLATRHNDYFIKCIK
;
A
#
# COMPACT_ATOMS: atom_id res chain seq x y z
N MET A 1 -18.50 -4.16 2.49
CA MET A 1 -17.37 -3.37 1.94
C MET A 1 -17.91 -1.98 1.66
N ASN A 2 -17.53 -0.98 2.44
CA ASN A 2 -18.03 0.39 2.28
C ASN A 2 -17.18 1.12 1.24
N PHE A 3 -17.70 1.27 0.02
CA PHE A 3 -17.04 2.04 -1.02
C PHE A 3 -17.39 3.52 -0.85
N VAL A 4 -16.38 4.36 -0.58
CA VAL A 4 -16.54 5.81 -0.62
C VAL A 4 -16.45 6.24 -2.08
N THR A 5 -17.53 6.82 -2.60
CA THR A 5 -17.58 7.39 -3.95
C THR A 5 -17.31 8.88 -3.88
N THR A 6 -16.41 9.36 -4.73
CA THR A 6 -16.07 10.78 -4.81
C THR A 6 -16.41 11.30 -6.20
N ASN A 7 -17.18 12.39 -6.25
CA ASN A 7 -17.45 13.10 -7.49
C ASN A 7 -16.30 14.03 -7.81
N ILE A 8 -15.62 13.79 -8.94
CA ILE A 8 -14.49 14.60 -9.40
C ILE A 8 -14.90 15.26 -10.72
N ARG A 9 -14.67 16.58 -10.84
CA ARG A 9 -14.87 17.29 -12.11
C ARG A 9 -13.56 17.34 -12.88
N LEU A 10 -13.61 16.93 -14.14
CA LEU A 10 -12.47 16.92 -15.05
C LEU A 10 -12.81 17.78 -16.28
N PRO A 11 -11.81 18.43 -16.91
CA PRO A 11 -11.96 18.99 -18.25
C PRO A 11 -12.44 17.92 -19.23
N GLU A 12 -13.25 18.31 -20.21
CA GLU A 12 -13.89 17.39 -21.15
C GLU A 12 -12.87 16.58 -21.98
N GLU A 13 -11.81 17.24 -22.45
CA GLU A 13 -10.73 16.60 -23.21
C GLU A 13 -10.06 15.46 -22.42
N GLU A 14 -9.73 15.72 -21.15
CA GLU A 14 -9.13 14.73 -20.26
C GLU A 14 -10.09 13.58 -19.93
N TYR A 15 -11.39 13.87 -19.76
CA TYR A 15 -12.40 12.84 -19.57
C TYR A 15 -12.50 11.90 -20.78
N LEU A 16 -12.52 12.45 -22.00
CA LEU A 16 -12.57 11.68 -23.25
C LEU A 16 -11.30 10.84 -23.43
N ARG A 17 -10.13 11.40 -23.12
CA ARG A 17 -8.85 10.71 -23.14
C ARG A 17 -8.83 9.50 -22.19
N LEU A 18 -9.29 9.69 -20.96
CA LEU A 18 -9.35 8.59 -19.97
C LEU A 18 -10.36 7.52 -20.37
N LYS A 19 -11.49 7.89 -20.98
CA LYS A 19 -12.47 6.92 -21.51
C LYS A 19 -11.91 6.07 -22.64
N SER A 20 -11.21 6.71 -23.58
CA SER A 20 -10.59 6.01 -24.70
C SER A 20 -9.46 5.09 -24.22
N GLU A 21 -8.67 5.52 -23.23
CA GLU A 21 -7.66 4.68 -22.56
C GLU A 21 -8.30 3.46 -21.87
N ALA A 22 -9.40 3.64 -21.13
CA ALA A 22 -10.12 2.55 -20.48
C ALA A 22 -10.66 1.51 -21.48
N ALA A 23 -11.20 1.97 -22.61
CA ALA A 23 -11.67 1.09 -23.69
C ALA A 23 -10.51 0.31 -24.32
N ARG A 24 -9.39 0.97 -24.58
CA ARG A 24 -8.18 0.35 -25.15
C ARG A 24 -7.59 -0.71 -24.24
N GLU A 25 -7.53 -0.44 -22.93
CA GLU A 25 -6.92 -1.35 -21.94
C GLU A 25 -7.90 -2.39 -21.39
N ARG A 26 -9.17 -2.36 -21.81
CA ARG A 26 -10.25 -3.22 -21.29
C ARG A 26 -10.37 -3.16 -19.76
N LYS A 27 -10.16 -1.98 -19.18
CA LYS A 27 -10.28 -1.71 -17.75
C LYS A 27 -11.52 -0.86 -17.47
N SER A 28 -12.01 -0.91 -16.23
CA SER A 28 -13.03 0.05 -15.81
C SER A 28 -12.46 1.47 -15.78
N PHE A 29 -13.27 2.47 -16.10
CA PHE A 29 -12.89 3.87 -16.02
C PHE A 29 -12.33 4.23 -14.63
N ALA A 30 -13.00 3.75 -13.57
CA ALA A 30 -12.55 3.95 -12.20
C ALA A 30 -11.18 3.31 -11.90
N ALA A 31 -10.83 2.18 -12.54
CA ALA A 31 -9.50 1.57 -12.40
C ALA A 31 -8.43 2.44 -13.05
N VAL A 32 -8.66 2.94 -14.27
CA VAL A 32 -7.73 3.85 -14.96
C VAL A 32 -7.55 5.14 -14.16
N VAL A 33 -8.63 5.74 -13.67
CA VAL A 33 -8.57 6.94 -12.81
C VAL A 33 -7.74 6.69 -11.56
N ARG A 34 -7.94 5.55 -10.88
CA ARG A 34 -7.14 5.17 -9.70
C ARG A 34 -5.69 4.88 -10.02
N GLU A 35 -5.37 4.31 -11.16
CA GLU A 35 -3.98 4.06 -11.58
C GLU A 35 -3.23 5.37 -11.86
N LYS A 36 -3.92 6.40 -12.37
CA LYS A 36 -3.33 7.72 -12.64
C LYS A 36 -3.22 8.59 -11.38
N LEU A 37 -4.23 8.55 -10.50
CA LEU A 37 -4.23 9.32 -9.24
C LEU A 37 -3.46 8.62 -8.13
N GLY A 38 -3.45 7.29 -8.14
CA GLY A 38 -2.71 6.49 -7.20
C GLY A 38 -1.24 6.57 -7.53
N THR A 39 -0.51 7.41 -6.80
CA THR A 39 0.94 7.26 -6.61
C THR A 39 1.14 5.92 -5.92
N LYS A 40 1.18 4.84 -6.70
CA LYS A 40 1.58 3.54 -6.20
C LYS A 40 3.09 3.59 -6.05
N ASP A 41 3.54 4.24 -4.98
CA ASP A 41 4.84 4.01 -4.37
C ASP A 41 4.84 2.60 -3.76
N THR A 42 4.48 1.59 -4.56
CA THR A 42 4.90 0.23 -4.27
C THR A 42 6.42 0.29 -4.37
N PRO A 43 7.13 0.17 -3.24
CA PRO A 43 8.58 0.27 -3.26
C PRO A 43 9.09 -0.78 -4.26
N PRO A 44 10.08 -0.45 -5.10
CA PRO A 44 10.64 -1.41 -6.04
C PRO A 44 10.98 -2.72 -5.30
N LYS A 45 10.84 -3.86 -5.98
CA LYS A 45 11.02 -5.20 -5.34
C LYS A 45 12.29 -5.28 -4.49
N THR A 46 13.35 -4.59 -4.91
CA THR A 46 14.62 -4.47 -4.18
C THR A 46 14.49 -3.80 -2.80
N GLN A 47 13.68 -2.74 -2.67
CA GLN A 47 13.38 -2.12 -1.38
C GLN A 47 12.50 -3.01 -0.51
N LEU A 48 11.54 -3.72 -1.11
CA LEU A 48 10.69 -4.67 -0.39
C LEU A 48 11.51 -5.80 0.22
N THR A 49 12.47 -6.36 -0.53
CA THR A 49 13.40 -7.39 -0.03
C THR A 49 14.25 -6.88 1.14
N LYS A 50 14.74 -5.64 1.06
CA LYS A 50 15.50 -5.01 2.16
C LYS A 50 14.65 -4.85 3.42
N ILE A 51 13.39 -4.43 3.27
CA ILE A 51 12.45 -4.31 4.39
C ILE A 51 12.18 -5.67 5.03
N LEU A 52 11.97 -6.71 4.22
CA LEU A 52 11.78 -8.08 4.70
C LEU A 52 13.01 -8.61 5.44
N LEU A 53 14.21 -8.37 4.90
CA LEU A 53 15.46 -8.78 5.55
C LEU A 53 15.63 -8.10 6.92
N ASN A 54 15.41 -6.78 6.98
CA ASN A 54 15.46 -6.01 8.23
C ASN A 54 14.43 -6.50 9.26
N LEU A 55 13.24 -6.93 8.81
CA LEU A 55 12.22 -7.50 9.69
C LEU A 55 12.67 -8.84 10.28
N VAL A 56 13.28 -9.72 9.48
CA VAL A 56 13.79 -11.02 9.94
C VAL A 56 14.93 -10.83 10.93
N GLU A 57 15.92 -9.99 10.62
CA GLU A 57 17.04 -9.70 11.53
C GLU A 57 16.56 -9.17 12.89
N ARG A 58 15.54 -8.30 12.87
CA ARG A 58 14.96 -7.74 14.09
C ARG A 58 14.16 -8.78 14.87
N ALA A 59 13.45 -9.68 14.18
CA ALA A 59 12.73 -10.78 14.78
C ALA A 59 13.68 -11.77 15.47
N GLU A 60 14.80 -12.10 14.84
CA GLU A 60 15.84 -12.94 15.44
C GLU A 60 16.47 -12.28 16.67
N LYS A 61 16.82 -10.99 16.58
CA LYS A 61 17.42 -10.23 17.68
C LYS A 61 16.51 -10.16 18.90
N GLU A 62 15.21 -9.96 18.70
CA GLU A 62 14.23 -9.86 19.79
C GLU A 62 13.63 -11.23 20.18
N LYS A 63 14.09 -12.33 19.56
CA LYS A 63 13.60 -13.70 19.74
C LYS A 63 12.08 -13.78 19.62
N TRP A 64 11.55 -13.25 18.53
CA TRP A 64 10.11 -13.22 18.28
C TRP A 64 9.54 -14.64 18.14
N GLY A 65 8.58 -14.98 19.00
CA GLY A 65 7.94 -16.30 19.07
C GLY A 65 6.76 -16.49 18.12
N GLY A 66 6.50 -15.53 17.23
CA GLY A 66 5.37 -15.56 16.29
C GLY A 66 4.20 -14.66 16.71
N PRO A 67 3.04 -14.76 16.02
CA PRO A 67 1.94 -13.80 16.18
C PRO A 67 1.41 -13.67 17.62
N THR A 68 1.39 -14.77 18.37
CA THR A 68 0.92 -14.81 19.76
C THR A 68 1.86 -14.06 20.72
N ASP A 69 3.15 -13.97 20.38
CA ASP A 69 4.17 -13.32 21.19
C ASP A 69 3.94 -11.80 21.31
N LEU A 70 3.37 -11.20 20.27
CA LEU A 70 3.04 -9.77 20.26
C LEU A 70 1.95 -9.41 21.28
N ALA A 71 1.03 -10.33 21.57
CA ALA A 71 -0.01 -10.12 22.57
C ALA A 71 0.53 -10.21 24.01
N THR A 72 1.51 -11.09 24.22
CA THR A 72 2.10 -11.33 25.55
C THR A 72 3.19 -10.33 25.90
N ARG A 73 4.00 -9.92 24.92
CA ARG A 73 5.18 -9.05 25.10
C ARG A 73 5.04 -7.69 24.42
N HIS A 74 3.80 -7.26 24.17
CA HIS A 74 3.46 -6.00 23.51
C HIS A 74 4.34 -4.83 23.99
N ASN A 75 4.37 -4.60 25.31
CA ASN A 75 5.06 -3.46 25.91
C ASN A 75 6.58 -3.51 25.71
N ASP A 76 7.20 -4.70 25.65
CA ASP A 76 8.65 -4.84 25.42
C ASP A 76 9.07 -4.31 24.05
N TYR A 77 8.21 -4.50 23.05
CA TYR A 77 8.45 -4.04 21.68
C TYR A 77 8.18 -2.54 21.51
N PHE A 78 7.14 -2.02 22.14
CA PHE A 78 6.71 -0.63 21.94
C PHE A 78 7.44 0.39 22.84
N ILE A 79 7.86 0.02 24.06
CA ILE A 79 8.56 0.93 24.97
C ILE A 79 9.96 1.29 24.47
N LYS A 80 10.65 0.35 23.79
CA LYS A 80 11.97 0.61 23.17
C LYS A 80 11.93 1.65 22.04
N CYS A 81 10.77 1.91 21.45
CA CYS A 81 10.62 2.82 20.31
C CYS A 81 10.34 4.28 20.71
N ILE A 82 10.16 4.59 22.01
CA ILE A 82 9.80 5.93 22.50
C ILE A 82 11.03 6.69 23.07
N LYS A 83 12.24 6.09 23.03
CA LYS A 83 13.50 6.79 23.35
C LYS A 83 14.16 7.32 22.09
#